data_AF-F1YLI8-F1
#
_entry.id   AF-F1YLI8-F1
#
_cell.length_a   1.000
_cell.length_b   1.000
_cell.length_c   1.000
_cell.angle_alpha   90.00
_cell.angle_beta   90.00
_cell.angle_gamma   90.00
#
_symmetry.space_group_name_H-M   'P 1'
#
loop_
_entity.id
_entity.type
_entity.pdbx_description
1 polymer ?
#
loop_
_entity_poly.entity_id
_entity_poly.type
_entity_poly.pdbx_seq_one_letter_code
_entity_poly.pdbx_strand_id
1 'polypeptide(L)'
;MEVALACAARCLTAEEWIAVSDCHLHHTRGSVEDLRASLVDAGPAVMRLLDSTDPRCMSGTESIARVRLQALGFDVVVQPAIPGVGWADLRIGTLILECDSFQYHANKADYERDHHRDRRATVDGDGWSCGSPTTTCSSAGRRRSRTSGRSPTATGIGLDHARPTDF
;
A
#
# COMPACT_ATOMS: atom_id res chain seq x y z
N MET A 1 -18.56 -13.41 -9.38
CA MET A 1 -17.96 -12.16 -8.87
C MET A 1 -16.60 -11.91 -9.51
N GLU A 2 -15.79 -12.95 -9.73
CA GLU A 2 -14.42 -12.88 -10.25
C GLU A 2 -14.30 -12.12 -11.57
N VAL A 3 -15.19 -12.38 -12.53
CA VAL A 3 -15.26 -11.60 -13.79
C VAL A 3 -15.53 -10.11 -13.54
N ALA A 4 -16.36 -9.77 -12.55
CA ALA A 4 -16.66 -8.38 -12.20
C ALA A 4 -15.43 -7.69 -11.57
N LEU A 5 -14.67 -8.37 -10.70
CA LEU A 5 -13.41 -7.88 -10.15
C LEU A 5 -12.34 -7.69 -11.24
N ALA A 6 -12.23 -8.63 -12.17
CA ALA A 6 -11.32 -8.52 -13.31
C ALA A 6 -11.67 -7.30 -14.20
N CYS A 7 -12.97 -7.08 -14.46
CA CYS A 7 -13.43 -5.90 -15.19
C CYS A 7 -13.19 -4.60 -14.40
N ALA A 8 -13.46 -4.61 -13.09
CA ALA A 8 -13.28 -3.45 -12.22
C ALA A 8 -11.81 -2.99 -12.17
N ALA A 9 -10.85 -3.90 -12.33
CA ALA A 9 -9.42 -3.56 -12.39
C ALA A 9 -9.05 -2.60 -13.52
N ARG A 10 -9.91 -2.47 -14.54
CA ARG A 10 -9.73 -1.55 -15.67
C ARG A 10 -10.37 -0.18 -15.45
N CYS A 11 -11.25 -0.07 -14.45
CA CYS A 11 -12.09 1.10 -14.23
C CYS A 11 -11.75 1.83 -12.92
N LEU A 12 -11.28 1.09 -11.92
CA LEU A 12 -10.96 1.62 -10.61
C LEU A 12 -9.49 2.00 -10.51
N THR A 13 -9.19 2.96 -9.63
CA THR A 13 -7.81 3.17 -9.18
C THR A 13 -7.31 1.96 -8.39
N ALA A 14 -5.99 1.86 -8.19
CA ALA A 14 -5.38 0.76 -7.45
C ALA A 14 -5.95 0.62 -6.02
N GLU A 15 -6.07 1.73 -5.29
CA GLU A 15 -6.59 1.73 -3.91
C GLU A 15 -8.07 1.38 -3.84
N GLU A 16 -8.90 1.85 -4.79
CA GLU A 16 -10.31 1.50 -4.87
C GLU A 16 -10.51 0.03 -5.20
N TRP A 17 -9.71 -0.52 -6.12
CA TRP A 17 -9.78 -1.93 -6.48
C TRP A 17 -9.38 -2.84 -5.32
N ILE A 18 -8.33 -2.47 -4.57
CA ILE A 18 -7.92 -3.15 -3.34
C ILE A 18 -9.07 -3.09 -2.33
N ALA A 19 -9.68 -1.92 -2.10
CA ALA A 19 -10.77 -1.76 -1.16
C ALA A 19 -12.00 -2.61 -1.50
N VAL A 20 -12.37 -2.72 -2.78
CA VAL A 20 -13.47 -3.59 -3.21
C VAL A 20 -13.10 -5.07 -3.02
N SER A 21 -11.84 -5.43 -3.26
CA SER A 21 -11.35 -6.80 -3.09
C SER A 21 -11.32 -7.22 -1.61
N ASP A 22 -10.82 -6.35 -0.73
CA ASP A 22 -10.82 -6.55 0.73
C ASP A 22 -12.25 -6.73 1.24
N CYS A 23 -13.16 -5.82 0.88
CA CYS A 23 -14.58 -5.93 1.21
C CYS A 23 -15.17 -7.26 0.73
N HIS A 24 -14.88 -7.68 -0.52
CA HIS A 24 -15.36 -8.94 -1.05
C HIS A 24 -14.85 -10.13 -0.24
N LEU A 25 -13.55 -10.19 0.03
CA LEU A 25 -12.91 -11.27 0.79
C LEU A 25 -13.45 -11.32 2.23
N HIS A 26 -13.58 -10.16 2.89
CA HIS A 26 -14.10 -10.05 4.25
C HIS A 26 -15.51 -10.64 4.36
N HIS A 27 -16.43 -10.19 3.50
CA HIS A 27 -17.85 -10.60 3.56
C HIS A 27 -18.06 -12.06 3.13
N THR A 28 -17.27 -12.56 2.19
CA THR A 28 -17.35 -13.95 1.75
C THR A 28 -16.56 -14.92 2.62
N ARG A 29 -15.70 -14.40 3.51
CA ARG A 29 -14.67 -15.16 4.22
C ARG A 29 -13.79 -15.95 3.25
N GLY A 30 -13.54 -15.39 2.07
CA GLY A 30 -12.72 -15.97 1.02
C GLY A 30 -11.23 -15.81 1.29
N SER A 31 -10.39 -16.60 0.61
CA SER A 31 -8.94 -16.47 0.67
C SER A 31 -8.40 -15.63 -0.49
N VAL A 32 -7.28 -14.95 -0.26
CA VAL A 32 -6.56 -14.21 -1.31
C VAL A 32 -6.02 -15.19 -2.35
N GLU A 33 -5.64 -16.39 -1.92
CA GLU A 33 -5.13 -17.46 -2.78
C GLU A 33 -6.19 -17.97 -3.76
N ASP A 34 -7.42 -18.20 -3.28
CA ASP A 34 -8.54 -18.61 -4.14
C ASP A 34 -8.91 -17.50 -5.12
N LEU A 35 -8.97 -16.25 -4.63
CA LEU A 35 -9.21 -15.10 -5.48
C LEU A 35 -8.11 -14.94 -6.53
N ARG A 36 -6.84 -15.16 -6.16
CA ARG A 36 -5.70 -15.15 -7.09
C ARG A 36 -5.83 -16.24 -8.15
N ALA A 37 -6.20 -17.46 -7.76
CA ALA A 37 -6.41 -18.56 -8.68
C ALA A 37 -7.53 -18.23 -9.69
N SER A 38 -8.62 -17.62 -9.23
CA SER A 38 -9.73 -17.22 -10.10
C SER A 38 -9.41 -16.06 -11.06
N LEU A 39 -8.44 -15.22 -10.71
CA LEU A 39 -8.04 -14.04 -11.48
C LEU A 39 -6.74 -14.25 -12.27
N VAL A 40 -6.25 -15.49 -12.41
CA VAL A 40 -4.94 -15.80 -13.00
C VAL A 40 -4.73 -15.15 -14.39
N ASP A 41 -5.78 -15.07 -15.19
CA ASP A 41 -5.75 -14.50 -16.54
C ASP A 41 -5.88 -12.97 -16.58
N ALA A 42 -6.11 -12.30 -15.43
CA ALA A 42 -6.24 -10.85 -15.34
C ALA A 42 -4.88 -10.11 -15.47
N GLY A 43 -3.78 -10.86 -15.49
CA GLY A 43 -2.44 -10.38 -15.81
C GLY A 43 -1.64 -9.82 -14.63
N PRO A 44 -0.35 -9.49 -14.85
CA PRO A 44 0.59 -9.21 -13.76
C PRO A 44 0.27 -7.97 -12.92
N ALA A 45 -0.44 -7.00 -13.49
CA ALA A 45 -0.83 -5.79 -12.76
C ALA A 45 -1.84 -6.12 -11.65
N VAL A 46 -2.85 -6.94 -11.94
CA VAL A 46 -3.85 -7.38 -10.96
C VAL A 46 -3.22 -8.27 -9.91
N MET A 47 -2.27 -9.13 -10.28
CA MET A 47 -1.52 -9.95 -9.32
C MET A 47 -0.79 -9.10 -8.27
N ARG A 48 -0.19 -7.97 -8.68
CA ARG A 48 0.45 -7.04 -7.73
C ARG A 48 -0.55 -6.33 -6.82
N LEU A 49 -1.76 -6.06 -7.31
CA LEU A 49 -2.81 -5.49 -6.46
C LEU A 49 -3.29 -6.51 -5.42
N LEU A 50 -3.41 -7.78 -5.80
CA LEU A 50 -3.72 -8.88 -4.87
C LEU A 50 -2.65 -9.05 -3.78
N ASP A 51 -1.37 -8.76 -4.07
CA ASP A 51 -0.33 -8.75 -3.03
C ASP A 51 -0.56 -7.66 -1.96
N SER A 52 -1.43 -6.68 -2.25
CA SER A 52 -1.74 -5.54 -1.36
C SER A 52 -3.10 -5.65 -0.67
N THR A 53 -3.86 -6.72 -0.92
CA THR A 53 -5.16 -6.97 -0.26
C THR A 53 -4.98 -7.50 1.16
N ASP A 54 -5.87 -7.10 2.07
CA ASP A 54 -5.94 -7.60 3.45
C ASP A 54 -7.41 -7.82 3.87
N PRO A 55 -7.89 -9.07 3.95
CA PRO A 55 -9.29 -9.38 4.24
C PRO A 55 -9.74 -9.02 5.67
N ARG A 56 -8.82 -8.57 6.51
CA ARG A 56 -9.14 -8.08 7.86
C ARG A 56 -9.74 -6.68 7.85
N CYS A 57 -9.52 -5.88 6.81
CA CYS A 57 -10.23 -4.62 6.65
C CYS A 57 -11.72 -4.89 6.46
N MET A 58 -12.56 -4.27 7.29
CA MET A 58 -13.99 -4.54 7.35
C MET A 58 -14.80 -3.57 6.48
N SER A 59 -14.17 -2.48 6.06
CA SER A 59 -14.74 -1.47 5.18
C SER A 59 -13.76 -0.96 4.12
N GLY A 60 -14.31 -0.33 3.08
CA GLY A 60 -13.51 0.28 2.03
C GLY A 60 -12.69 1.48 2.53
N THR A 61 -13.21 2.23 3.50
CA THR A 61 -12.49 3.37 4.11
C THR A 61 -11.26 2.92 4.89
N GLU A 62 -11.38 1.84 5.66
CA GLU A 62 -10.23 1.18 6.30
C GLU A 62 -9.17 0.75 5.29
N SER A 63 -9.62 0.10 4.21
CA SER A 63 -8.72 -0.42 3.17
C SER A 63 -7.94 0.70 2.47
N ILE A 64 -8.63 1.79 2.11
CA ILE A 64 -8.00 2.98 1.49
C ILE A 64 -7.03 3.64 2.48
N ALA A 65 -7.42 3.82 3.74
CA ALA A 65 -6.56 4.39 4.77
C ALA A 65 -5.29 3.56 4.96
N ARG A 66 -5.44 2.22 5.07
CA ARG A 66 -4.33 1.27 5.17
C ARG A 66 -3.36 1.40 4.00
N VAL A 67 -3.86 1.33 2.76
CA VAL A 67 -3.01 1.40 1.55
C VAL A 67 -2.25 2.72 1.49
N ARG A 68 -2.92 3.85 1.79
CA ARG A 68 -2.27 5.16 1.80
C ARG A 68 -1.22 5.30 2.90
N LEU A 69 -1.49 4.79 4.11
CA LEU A 69 -0.52 4.80 5.20
C LEU A 69 0.69 3.91 4.90
N GLN A 70 0.47 2.73 4.31
CA GLN A 70 1.54 1.85 3.86
C GLN A 70 2.39 2.51 2.76
N ALA A 71 1.76 3.21 1.81
CA ALA A 71 2.47 3.96 0.76
C ALA A 71 3.32 5.11 1.33
N LEU A 72 2.97 5.66 2.49
CA LEU A 72 3.76 6.64 3.24
C LEU A 72 4.89 6.01 4.08
N GLY A 73 5.01 4.68 4.08
CA GLY A 73 6.07 3.95 4.79
C GLY A 73 5.75 3.61 6.24
N PHE A 74 4.48 3.72 6.67
CA PHE A 74 4.09 3.31 8.01
C PHE A 74 3.87 1.78 8.10
N ASP A 75 4.26 1.22 9.23
CA ASP A 75 3.90 -0.16 9.62
C ASP A 75 2.47 -0.15 10.19
N VAL A 76 1.51 -0.55 9.35
CA VAL A 76 0.08 -0.52 9.67
C VAL A 76 -0.37 -1.89 10.17
N VAL A 77 -0.87 -1.92 11.41
CA VAL A 77 -1.54 -3.10 11.97
C VAL A 77 -3.04 -2.95 11.75
N VAL A 78 -3.63 -3.92 11.03
CA VAL A 78 -5.07 -3.98 10.74
C VAL A 78 -5.79 -4.77 11.82
N GLN A 79 -6.93 -4.25 12.28
CA GLN A 79 -7.73 -4.84 13.34
C GLN A 79 -6.87 -5.28 14.55
N PRO A 80 -6.12 -4.37 15.20
CA PRO A 80 -5.38 -4.70 16.42
C PRO A 80 -6.32 -4.88 17.63
N ALA A 81 -6.03 -5.88 18.45
CA ALA A 81 -6.65 -5.99 19.78
C ALA A 81 -6.07 -4.92 20.72
N ILE A 82 -6.96 -4.17 21.37
CA ILE A 82 -6.65 -3.12 22.33
C ILE A 82 -7.07 -3.60 23.72
N PRO A 83 -6.11 -3.81 24.65
CA PRO A 83 -6.41 -4.31 25.99
C PRO A 83 -7.46 -3.46 26.71
N GLY A 84 -8.54 -4.10 27.17
CA GLY A 84 -9.62 -3.44 27.91
C GLY A 84 -10.60 -2.61 27.07
N VAL A 85 -10.39 -2.50 25.75
CA VAL A 85 -11.27 -1.72 24.85
C VAL A 85 -11.94 -2.62 23.81
N GLY A 86 -11.19 -3.52 23.18
CA GLY A 86 -11.72 -4.35 22.11
C GLY A 86 -10.80 -4.36 20.90
N TRP A 87 -11.32 -4.02 19.72
CA TRP A 87 -10.58 -3.93 18.47
C TRP A 87 -10.73 -2.52 17.91
N ALA A 88 -9.69 -2.02 17.26
CA ALA A 88 -9.74 -0.77 16.50
C ALA A 88 -9.50 -1.08 15.02
N ASP A 89 -9.78 -0.15 14.12
CA ASP A 89 -9.60 -0.40 12.69
C ASP A 89 -8.13 -0.56 12.29
N LEU A 90 -7.30 0.43 12.62
CA LEU A 90 -5.89 0.45 12.27
C LEU A 90 -5.04 0.96 13.44
N ARG A 91 -3.76 0.58 13.47
CA ARG A 91 -2.75 1.17 14.36
C ARG A 91 -1.43 1.39 13.65
N ILE A 92 -0.80 2.52 13.92
CA ILE A 92 0.58 2.84 13.53
C ILE A 92 1.37 3.27 14.78
N GLY A 93 2.35 2.46 15.19
CA GLY A 93 3.05 2.66 16.46
C GLY A 93 2.06 2.71 17.64
N THR A 94 2.00 3.84 18.34
CA THR A 94 1.09 4.08 19.46
C THR A 94 -0.23 4.77 19.07
N LEU A 95 -0.38 5.19 17.81
CA LEU A 95 -1.59 5.85 17.32
C LEU A 95 -2.60 4.81 16.84
N ILE A 96 -3.81 4.90 17.38
CA ILE A 96 -4.99 4.11 17.01
C ILE A 96 -5.86 4.96 16.08
N LEU A 97 -6.37 4.36 15.00
CA LEU A 97 -7.25 5.02 14.04
C LEU A 97 -8.54 4.22 13.90
N GLU A 98 -9.66 4.94 13.90
CA GLU A 98 -10.98 4.44 13.52
C GLU A 98 -11.40 5.13 12.22
N CYS A 99 -11.82 4.35 11.23
CA CYS A 99 -12.15 4.77 9.88
C CYS A 99 -13.67 4.94 9.72
N ASP A 100 -14.32 5.57 10.69
CA ASP A 100 -15.76 5.78 10.69
C ASP A 100 -16.18 7.00 9.88
N SER A 101 -16.99 6.76 8.84
CA SER A 101 -17.79 7.79 8.19
C SER A 101 -19.16 7.92 8.88
N PHE A 102 -19.23 8.70 9.96
CA PHE A 102 -20.36 9.52 10.43
C PHE A 102 -21.81 8.97 10.53
N GLN A 103 -22.13 7.71 10.21
CA GLN A 103 -23.52 7.19 10.18
C GLN A 103 -23.95 6.29 11.37
N TYR A 104 -23.08 6.03 12.36
CA TYR A 104 -23.45 5.26 13.57
C TYR A 104 -23.83 6.13 14.78
N HIS A 105 -24.64 7.17 14.56
CA HIS A 105 -25.32 7.89 15.63
C HIS A 105 -26.79 7.47 15.81
N ALA A 106 -27.05 6.16 15.81
CA ALA A 106 -28.34 5.59 16.19
C ALA A 106 -28.22 4.69 17.43
N ASN A 107 -27.45 5.13 18.44
CA ASN A 107 -27.79 4.96 19.86
C ASN A 107 -27.02 5.98 20.71
N LYS A 108 -27.46 7.24 20.62
CA LYS A 108 -26.85 8.38 21.34
C LYS A 108 -26.82 8.18 22.89
N ALA A 109 -27.67 7.31 23.42
CA ALA A 109 -27.73 6.96 24.84
C ALA A 109 -26.61 6.00 25.32
N ASP A 110 -25.97 5.25 24.42
CA ASP A 110 -24.80 4.42 24.76
C ASP A 110 -23.48 5.15 24.44
N TYR A 111 -23.52 6.11 23.51
CA TYR A 111 -22.39 6.95 23.09
C TYR A 111 -21.90 7.95 24.17
N GLU A 112 -22.82 8.50 24.98
CA GLU A 112 -22.46 9.52 26.00
C GLU A 112 -21.98 8.91 27.33
N ARG A 113 -22.23 7.62 27.58
CA ARG A 113 -21.77 6.92 28.79
C ARG A 113 -20.33 6.40 28.69
N ASP A 114 -19.81 6.24 27.48
CA ASP A 114 -18.48 5.67 27.22
C ASP A 114 -17.38 6.70 26.97
N HIS A 115 -17.73 8.00 26.92
CA HIS A 115 -16.77 9.07 26.63
C HIS A 115 -16.47 10.04 27.78
N HIS A 116 -16.82 9.68 29.02
CA HIS A 116 -16.47 10.47 30.20
C HIS A 116 -15.28 9.93 31.03
N ARG A 117 -14.37 9.19 30.40
CA ARG A 117 -13.01 9.02 30.94
C ARG A 117 -11.95 9.06 29.85
N ASP A 118 -11.48 10.28 29.61
CA ASP A 118 -10.19 10.68 29.05
C ASP A 118 -9.66 9.97 27.79
N ARG A 119 -9.48 10.80 26.75
CA ARG A 119 -8.52 10.66 25.65
C ARG A 119 -7.08 10.48 26.16
N ARG A 120 -6.78 9.33 26.75
CA ARG A 120 -5.43 8.90 27.11
C ARG A 120 -5.24 7.43 26.73
N ALA A 121 -5.43 7.10 25.45
CA ALA A 121 -4.65 6.01 24.86
C ALA A 121 -3.25 6.57 24.56
N THR A 122 -2.49 6.88 25.60
CA THR A 122 -1.03 6.75 25.50
C THR A 122 -0.78 5.29 25.82
N VAL A 123 -0.55 4.47 24.80
CA VAL A 123 0.00 3.14 25.04
C VAL A 123 1.41 3.38 25.59
N ASP A 124 1.63 3.04 26.86
CA ASP A 124 2.97 3.08 27.45
C ASP A 124 3.91 2.26 26.55
N GLY A 125 4.90 2.95 26.00
CA GLY A 125 5.73 2.53 24.88
C GLY A 125 6.78 1.48 25.22
N ASP A 126 6.44 0.48 26.03
CA ASP A 126 7.38 -0.57 26.42
C ASP A 126 7.20 -1.82 25.54
N GLY A 127 7.76 -1.76 24.32
CA GLY A 127 8.14 -2.97 23.60
C GLY A 127 7.80 -3.07 22.11
N TRP A 128 7.15 -2.08 21.48
CA TRP A 128 6.87 -2.15 20.04
C TRP A 128 7.98 -1.49 19.21
N SER A 129 9.05 -2.23 18.93
CA SER A 129 10.05 -1.79 17.95
C SER A 129 9.51 -1.99 16.53
N CYS A 130 9.41 -0.91 15.76
CA CYS A 130 9.22 -0.98 14.33
C CYS A 130 10.45 -1.67 13.69
N GLY A 131 10.27 -2.91 13.23
CA GLY A 131 11.29 -3.59 12.42
C GLY A 131 11.36 -2.93 11.05
N SER A 132 12.44 -2.19 10.77
CA SER A 132 12.69 -1.67 9.43
C SER A 132 12.89 -2.84 8.44
N PRO A 133 12.23 -2.86 7.27
CA PRO A 133 12.66 -3.77 6.21
C PRO A 133 14.00 -3.25 5.68
N THR A 134 15.09 -3.92 6.04
CA THR A 134 16.40 -3.68 5.45
C THR A 134 16.33 -4.15 4.01
N THR A 135 15.99 -3.24 3.08
CA THR A 135 16.22 -3.48 1.66
C THR A 135 17.72 -3.36 1.42
N THR A 136 18.43 -4.49 1.41
CA THR A 136 19.79 -4.56 0.85
C THR A 136 19.72 -4.24 -0.63
N CYS A 137 20.04 -3.00 -0.97
CA CYS A 137 20.33 -2.57 -2.33
C CYS A 137 21.68 -3.21 -2.74
N SER A 138 21.62 -4.35 -3.44
CA SER A 138 22.78 -4.94 -4.10
C SER A 138 23.21 -4.04 -5.26
N SER A 139 24.07 -3.06 -4.97
CA SER A 139 24.79 -2.32 -6.00
C SER A 139 25.81 -3.23 -6.65
N ALA A 140 25.53 -3.63 -7.89
CA ALA A 140 26.49 -4.27 -8.78
C ALA A 140 27.65 -3.31 -9.03
N GLY A 141 28.75 -3.52 -8.30
CA GLY A 141 30.01 -2.81 -8.50
C GLY A 141 30.61 -3.13 -9.87
N ARG A 142 30.36 -2.29 -10.87
CA ARG A 142 31.09 -2.34 -12.14
C ARG A 142 32.47 -1.72 -11.93
N ARG A 143 33.45 -2.61 -11.81
CA ARG A 143 34.88 -2.34 -11.62
C ARG A 143 35.42 -1.48 -12.78
N ARG A 144 36.10 -0.38 -12.42
CA ARG A 144 36.86 0.48 -13.34
C ARG A 144 38.05 -0.29 -13.89
N SER A 145 38.29 -0.22 -15.20
CA SER A 145 39.62 -0.43 -15.80
C SER A 145 40.09 0.89 -16.42
N ARG A 146 41.13 1.45 -15.80
CA ARG A 146 41.97 2.52 -16.36
C ARG A 146 42.85 1.90 -17.43
N THR A 147 42.88 2.46 -18.63
CA THR A 147 44.03 2.36 -19.54
C THR A 147 44.47 3.75 -19.96
N SER A 148 45.78 3.85 -20.04
CA SER A 148 46.63 5.04 -20.08
C SER A 148 46.63 5.75 -21.43
N GLY A 149 46.94 7.05 -21.38
CA GLY A 149 46.86 7.97 -22.49
C GLY A 149 47.86 7.74 -23.62
N ARG A 150 47.49 8.28 -24.79
CA ARG A 150 48.40 8.87 -25.77
C ARG A 150 47.61 9.80 -26.69
N SER A 151 47.84 11.11 -26.60
CA SER A 151 47.62 12.07 -27.69
C SER A 151 48.85 11.98 -28.63
N PRO A 152 48.79 12.33 -29.94
CA PRO A 152 48.50 13.71 -30.34
C PRO A 152 47.90 13.96 -31.75
N THR A 153 47.70 15.26 -31.98
CA THR A 153 47.69 16.04 -33.24
C THR A 153 46.42 16.13 -34.10
N ALA A 154 46.11 17.39 -34.37
CA ALA A 154 45.02 17.94 -35.15
C ALA A 154 45.36 18.04 -36.65
N THR A 155 44.33 17.90 -37.49
CA THR A 155 44.12 18.44 -38.85
C THR A 155 42.66 18.03 -39.14
N GLY A 156 41.65 18.85 -39.39
CA GLY A 156 41.54 20.01 -40.27
C GLY A 156 40.55 19.66 -41.39
N ILE A 157 39.53 20.53 -41.56
CA ILE A 157 38.74 20.81 -42.79
C ILE A 157 37.38 20.09 -42.99
N GLY A 158 36.34 20.91 -43.27
CA GLY A 158 35.19 20.61 -44.16
C GLY A 158 33.87 20.26 -43.47
N LEU A 159 32.95 21.21 -43.26
CA LEU A 159 31.81 21.54 -44.14
C LEU A 159 30.93 20.31 -44.50
N ASP A 160 29.73 20.20 -43.93
CA ASP A 160 28.50 20.48 -44.70
C ASP A 160 27.21 20.42 -43.87
N HIS A 161 26.24 21.22 -44.32
CA HIS A 161 24.88 21.35 -43.81
C HIS A 161 23.98 20.18 -44.27
N ALA A 162 23.09 19.68 -43.40
CA ALA A 162 21.69 19.34 -43.72
C ALA A 162 20.93 18.78 -42.48
N ARG A 163 19.84 19.46 -42.08
CA ARG A 163 18.56 18.84 -41.64
C ARG A 163 17.68 18.67 -42.90
N PRO A 164 16.42 18.17 -42.87
CA PRO A 164 15.61 17.40 -41.90
C PRO A 164 15.15 16.05 -42.57
N THR A 165 14.31 15.16 -42.02
CA THR A 165 12.86 15.25 -41.78
C THR A 165 12.31 14.01 -41.06
N ASP A 166 11.21 14.25 -40.35
CA ASP A 166 10.26 13.32 -39.75
C ASP A 166 9.73 12.23 -40.69
N PHE A 167 9.49 11.05 -40.12
CA PHE A 167 8.27 10.24 -40.25
C PHE A 167 8.07 9.41 -38.97
#